data_AF-A0A941N4X3-F1
#
_entry.id   AF-A0A941N4X3-F1
#
_cell.length_a   1.000
_cell.length_b   1.000
_cell.length_c   1.000
_cell.angle_alpha   90.00
_cell.angle_beta   90.00
_cell.angle_gamma   90.00
#
_symmetry.space_group_name_H-M   'P 1'
#
loop_
_entity.id
_entity.type
_entity.pdbx_description
1 polymer ?
#
loop_
_entity_poly.entity_id
_entity_poly.type
_entity_poly.pdbx_seq_one_letter_code
_entity_poly.pdbx_strand_id
1 'polypeptide(L)'
;MSAVNPSSIPGSRPRPTGYISPVGPRLKKLFVFVLVLVALLGANSLYLVAITVLEWWRGLTYQNYFYQVMFLLHLVLGLLLIVPFLVFGIIHLVTAKDRRNRRAVRVGYALFVACLAVLITGLMLMRIGSFDLRQPAARSLVYWMHVAVPLVVGWLYWLHRLAGPRIKWRYGAYYLAVVGAVVLAMVGLHSQDPRKWNQVGPKEGRQYFEPSLAITASGNFIPPETLMMDSYCL
;
A
#
# COMPACT_ATOMS: atom_id res chain seq x y z
N MET A 1 38.99 14.25 71.80
CA MET A 1 38.94 14.12 70.33
C MET A 1 37.69 13.33 69.98
N SER A 2 36.58 14.02 69.67
CA SER A 2 35.32 13.37 69.30
C SER A 2 35.20 13.35 67.78
N ALA A 3 35.07 12.16 67.22
CA ALA A 3 34.98 11.93 65.79
C ALA A 3 33.66 12.50 65.23
N VAL A 4 33.76 13.28 64.15
CA VAL A 4 32.62 13.78 63.38
C VAL A 4 32.12 12.63 62.48
N ASN A 5 30.86 12.22 62.66
CA ASN A 5 30.17 11.26 61.79
C ASN A 5 29.89 11.91 60.42
N PRO A 6 30.42 11.38 59.30
CA PRO A 6 30.07 11.87 57.97
C PRO A 6 28.91 11.04 57.41
N SER A 7 27.68 11.35 57.82
CA SER A 7 26.50 10.70 57.24
C SER A 7 25.36 11.68 57.01
N SER A 8 25.52 12.52 55.99
CA SER A 8 24.37 13.15 55.32
C SER A 8 24.73 13.55 53.89
N ILE A 9 24.97 12.55 53.03
CA ILE A 9 24.82 12.78 51.58
C ILE A 9 23.31 12.79 51.32
N PRO A 10 22.71 13.88 50.83
CA PRO A 10 21.30 13.88 50.49
C PRO A 10 21.08 12.85 49.39
N GLY A 11 20.20 11.88 49.67
CA GLY A 11 19.86 10.79 48.75
C GLY A 11 19.59 11.32 47.34
N SER A 12 20.28 10.75 46.37
CA SER A 12 20.04 10.98 44.95
C SER A 12 18.55 10.84 44.66
N ARG A 13 17.90 11.94 44.26
CA ARG A 13 16.51 11.91 43.80
C ARG A 13 16.39 10.81 42.74
N PRO A 14 15.47 9.84 42.87
CA PRO A 14 15.29 8.82 41.84
C PRO A 14 14.99 9.53 40.52
N ARG A 15 15.86 9.33 39.52
CA ARG A 15 15.57 9.78 38.16
C ARG A 15 14.26 9.12 37.74
N PRO A 16 13.28 9.82 37.17
CA PRO A 16 12.05 9.19 36.70
C PRO A 16 12.39 8.12 35.66
N THR A 17 12.40 6.86 36.08
CA THR A 17 12.60 5.69 35.22
C THR A 17 11.28 5.37 34.54
N GLY A 18 10.87 6.25 33.64
CA GLY A 18 9.68 6.07 32.84
C GLY A 18 9.89 6.76 31.52
N TYR A 19 10.09 6.00 30.44
CA TYR A 19 9.90 6.53 29.10
C TYR A 19 8.43 6.93 28.98
N ILE A 20 8.13 8.21 29.20
CA ILE A 20 6.78 8.74 29.00
C ILE A 20 6.58 8.87 27.49
N SER A 21 5.88 7.86 26.95
CA SER A 21 5.48 7.83 25.55
C SER A 21 4.82 9.16 25.18
N PRO A 22 5.26 9.83 24.09
CA PRO A 22 4.59 11.03 23.57
C PRO A 22 3.14 10.78 23.15
N VAL A 23 2.76 9.50 23.02
CA VAL A 23 1.49 9.05 22.49
C VAL A 23 0.64 8.52 23.64
N GLY A 24 -0.38 9.29 24.04
CA GLY A 24 -1.37 8.87 25.03
C GLY A 24 -2.19 7.65 24.56
N PRO A 25 -2.95 6.98 25.44
CA PRO A 25 -3.64 5.72 25.13
C PRO A 25 -4.58 5.81 23.93
N ARG A 26 -5.32 6.92 23.80
CA ARG A 26 -6.23 7.17 22.67
C ARG A 26 -5.46 7.41 21.36
N LEU A 27 -4.40 8.20 21.41
CA LEU A 27 -3.54 8.48 20.25
C LEU A 27 -2.81 7.20 19.77
N LYS A 28 -2.53 6.26 20.68
CA LYS A 28 -1.94 4.95 20.35
C LYS A 28 -2.91 4.08 19.55
N LYS A 29 -4.20 4.09 19.90
CA LYS A 29 -5.24 3.39 19.10
C LYS A 29 -5.34 3.98 17.71
N LEU A 30 -5.39 5.32 17.60
CA LEU A 30 -5.41 6.00 16.31
C LEU A 30 -4.16 5.69 15.49
N PHE A 31 -2.97 5.68 16.11
CA PHE A 31 -1.73 5.30 15.44
C PHE A 31 -1.79 3.88 14.87
N VAL A 32 -2.29 2.90 15.65
CA VAL A 32 -2.45 1.52 15.17
C VAL A 32 -3.43 1.46 14.01
N PHE A 33 -4.55 2.18 14.09
CA PHE A 33 -5.51 2.27 13.00
C PHE A 33 -4.89 2.83 11.71
N VAL A 34 -4.16 3.95 11.81
CA VAL A 34 -3.41 4.54 10.69
C VAL A 34 -2.38 3.55 10.15
N LEU A 35 -1.66 2.83 11.01
CA LEU A 35 -0.66 1.84 10.60
C LEU A 35 -1.28 0.67 9.84
N VAL A 36 -2.46 0.20 10.25
CA VAL A 36 -3.22 -0.84 9.53
C VAL A 36 -3.64 -0.34 8.15
N LEU A 37 -4.18 0.88 8.04
CA LEU A 37 -4.54 1.45 6.74
C LEU A 37 -3.33 1.61 5.82
N VAL A 38 -2.20 2.09 6.34
CA VAL A 38 -0.94 2.19 5.58
C VAL A 38 -0.45 0.81 5.14
N ALA A 39 -0.58 -0.22 5.98
CA ALA A 39 -0.22 -1.58 5.62
C ALA A 39 -1.13 -2.13 4.51
N LEU A 40 -2.45 -1.92 4.59
CA LEU A 40 -3.37 -2.33 3.53
C LEU A 40 -3.09 -1.60 2.21
N LEU A 41 -2.85 -0.29 2.26
CA LEU A 41 -2.44 0.50 1.10
C LEU A 41 -1.12 0.00 0.52
N GLY A 42 -0.13 -0.30 1.35
CA GLY A 42 1.15 -0.85 0.92
C GLY A 42 1.00 -2.18 0.19
N ALA A 43 0.16 -3.09 0.71
CA ALA A 43 -0.15 -4.36 0.06
C ALA A 43 -0.85 -4.17 -1.29
N ASN A 44 -1.85 -3.28 -1.33
CA ASN A 44 -2.58 -2.95 -2.56
C ASN A 44 -1.64 -2.31 -3.60
N SER A 45 -0.78 -1.38 -3.21
CA SER A 45 0.19 -0.74 -4.10
C SER A 45 1.18 -1.76 -4.65
N LEU A 46 1.65 -2.70 -3.83
CA LEU A 46 2.53 -3.78 -4.29
C LEU A 46 1.85 -4.63 -5.37
N TYR A 47 0.57 -4.96 -5.20
CA TYR A 47 -0.21 -5.65 -6.24
C TYR A 47 -0.30 -4.84 -7.54
N LEU A 48 -0.66 -3.55 -7.47
CA LEU A 48 -0.81 -2.70 -8.66
C LEU A 48 0.51 -2.57 -9.43
N VAL A 49 1.62 -2.38 -8.72
CA VAL A 49 2.96 -2.34 -9.30
C VAL A 49 3.32 -3.70 -9.90
N ALA A 50 3.03 -4.82 -9.22
CA ALA A 50 3.35 -6.15 -9.71
C ALA A 50 2.64 -6.46 -11.04
N ILE A 51 1.36 -6.12 -11.19
CA ILE A 51 0.62 -6.30 -12.45
C ILE A 51 1.17 -5.38 -13.55
N THR A 52 1.50 -4.12 -13.21
CA THR A 52 2.10 -3.17 -14.16
C THR A 52 3.45 -3.68 -14.68
N VAL A 53 4.28 -4.25 -13.81
CA VAL A 53 5.57 -4.86 -14.18
C VAL A 53 5.35 -6.13 -15.00
N LEU A 54 4.36 -6.97 -14.67
CA LEU A 54 4.03 -8.18 -15.44
C LEU A 54 3.59 -7.82 -16.87
N GLU A 55 2.75 -6.80 -17.02
CA GLU A 55 2.32 -6.28 -18.31
C GLU A 55 3.51 -5.76 -19.12
N TRP A 56 4.39 -4.97 -18.50
CA TRP A 56 5.60 -4.50 -19.16
C TRP A 56 6.52 -5.64 -19.61
N TRP A 57 6.69 -6.68 -18.78
CA TRP A 57 7.56 -7.81 -19.09
C TRP A 57 6.98 -8.73 -20.17
N ARG A 58 5.67 -9.00 -20.14
CA ARG A 58 5.04 -9.92 -21.10
C ARG A 58 4.53 -9.24 -22.37
N GLY A 59 4.41 -7.91 -22.40
CA GLY A 59 3.82 -7.18 -23.52
C GLY A 59 2.34 -7.48 -23.74
N LEU A 60 1.65 -7.95 -22.68
CA LEU A 60 0.24 -8.33 -22.70
C LEU A 60 -0.53 -7.47 -21.69
N THR A 61 -1.74 -7.04 -22.04
CA THR A 61 -2.57 -6.23 -21.14
C THR A 61 -3.13 -7.10 -20.00
N TYR A 62 -2.74 -6.78 -18.77
CA TYR A 62 -3.25 -7.40 -17.54
C TYR A 62 -4.05 -6.41 -16.67
N GLN A 63 -4.31 -5.18 -17.12
CA GLN A 63 -5.16 -4.24 -16.38
C GLN A 63 -6.67 -4.51 -16.60
N ASN A 64 -7.16 -5.68 -16.15
CA ASN A 64 -8.54 -6.11 -16.29
C ASN A 64 -9.51 -5.52 -15.23
N TYR A 65 -10.77 -6.00 -15.21
CA TYR A 65 -11.77 -5.58 -14.22
C TYR A 65 -11.29 -5.69 -12.77
N PHE A 66 -10.62 -6.79 -12.41
CA PHE A 66 -10.09 -6.97 -11.06
C PHE A 66 -8.99 -5.96 -10.72
N TYR A 67 -8.13 -5.61 -11.69
CA TYR A 67 -7.18 -4.51 -11.54
C TYR A 67 -7.90 -3.17 -11.26
N GLN A 68 -8.99 -2.87 -11.99
CA GLN A 68 -9.77 -1.65 -11.76
C GLN A 68 -10.42 -1.61 -10.38
N VAL A 69 -10.94 -2.74 -9.89
CA VAL A 69 -11.47 -2.85 -8.51
C VAL A 69 -10.37 -2.63 -7.47
N MET A 70 -9.18 -3.19 -7.69
CA MET A 70 -8.02 -2.98 -6.80
C MET A 70 -7.49 -1.54 -6.86
N PHE A 71 -7.59 -0.88 -8.01
CA PHE A 71 -7.28 0.54 -8.14
C PHE A 71 -8.30 1.40 -7.39
N LEU A 72 -9.60 1.09 -7.51
CA LEU A 72 -10.65 1.74 -6.74
C LEU A 72 -10.48 1.52 -5.23
N LEU A 73 -10.12 0.31 -4.80
CA LEU A 73 -9.81 0.01 -3.41
C LEU A 73 -8.66 0.89 -2.89
N HIS A 74 -7.59 1.04 -3.68
CA HIS A 74 -6.48 1.93 -3.34
C HIS A 74 -6.96 3.38 -3.14
N LEU A 75 -7.83 3.86 -4.03
CA LEU A 75 -8.40 5.20 -3.95
C LEU A 75 -9.27 5.38 -2.68
N VAL A 76 -10.15 4.43 -2.39
CA VAL A 76 -11.01 4.45 -1.19
C VAL A 76 -10.18 4.39 0.09
N LEU A 77 -9.21 3.47 0.18
CA LEU A 77 -8.32 3.37 1.34
C LEU A 77 -7.47 4.64 1.50
N GLY A 78 -7.02 5.23 0.39
CA GLY A 78 -6.28 6.49 0.38
C GLY A 78 -7.10 7.64 0.97
N LEU A 79 -8.34 7.81 0.49
CA LEU A 79 -9.27 8.82 1.03
C LEU A 79 -9.57 8.59 2.51
N LEU A 80 -9.83 7.34 2.90
CA LEU A 80 -10.09 6.96 4.28
C LEU A 80 -8.89 7.25 5.20
N LEU A 81 -7.66 7.13 4.69
CA LEU A 81 -6.43 7.41 5.46
C LEU A 81 -6.25 8.90 5.76
N ILE A 82 -6.72 9.83 4.91
CA ILE A 82 -6.43 11.27 5.01
C ILE A 82 -6.78 11.82 6.39
N VAL A 83 -8.04 11.70 6.80
CA VAL A 83 -8.53 12.27 8.07
C VAL A 83 -7.81 11.70 9.29
N PRO A 84 -7.77 10.37 9.53
CA PRO A 84 -7.11 9.81 10.71
C PRO A 84 -5.60 10.09 10.72
N PHE A 85 -4.95 10.12 9.55
CA PHE A 85 -3.54 10.48 9.45
C PHE A 85 -3.29 11.94 9.83
N LEU A 86 -4.08 12.88 9.30
CA LEU A 86 -3.93 14.31 9.61
C LEU A 86 -4.18 14.59 11.09
N VAL A 87 -5.25 14.02 11.67
CA VAL A 87 -5.56 14.14 13.09
C VAL A 87 -4.40 13.60 13.94
N PHE A 88 -3.90 12.40 13.63
CA PHE A 88 -2.77 11.82 14.33
C PHE A 88 -1.51 12.70 14.20
N GLY A 89 -1.17 13.10 12.98
CA GLY A 89 0.04 13.85 12.67
C GLY A 89 0.08 15.21 13.36
N ILE A 90 -1.02 15.98 13.29
CA ILE A 90 -1.12 17.29 13.93
C ILE A 90 -1.01 17.19 15.45
N ILE A 91 -1.77 16.29 16.09
CA ILE A 91 -1.72 16.10 17.55
C ILE A 91 -0.31 15.64 17.97
N HIS A 92 0.30 14.73 17.21
CA HIS A 92 1.65 14.24 17.48
C HIS A 92 2.70 15.37 17.38
N LEU A 93 2.63 16.23 16.35
CA LEU A 93 3.52 17.36 16.17
C LEU A 93 3.39 18.38 17.30
N VAL A 94 2.17 18.78 17.65
CA VAL A 94 1.92 19.76 18.72
C VAL A 94 2.44 19.23 20.06
N THR A 95 2.25 17.94 20.34
CA THR A 95 2.72 17.31 21.59
C THR A 95 4.25 17.12 21.62
N ALA A 96 4.89 16.98 20.46
CA ALA A 96 6.31 16.66 20.36
C ALA A 96 7.22 17.89 20.11
N LYS A 97 6.68 19.05 19.71
CA LYS A 97 7.46 20.22 19.27
C LYS A 97 8.50 20.71 20.29
N ASP A 98 8.19 20.62 21.59
CA ASP A 98 9.03 21.14 22.68
C ASP A 98 10.03 20.12 23.24
N ARG A 99 10.14 18.93 22.62
CA ARG A 99 11.07 17.89 23.09
C ARG A 99 12.53 18.30 22.85
N ARG A 100 13.39 17.94 23.81
CA ARG A 100 14.82 18.27 23.84
C ARG A 100 15.62 17.70 22.65
N ASN A 101 15.19 16.57 22.08
CA ASN A 101 15.83 16.00 20.89
C ASN A 101 15.35 16.71 19.61
N ARG A 102 15.93 17.87 19.32
CA ARG A 102 15.59 18.69 18.14
C ARG A 102 15.86 18.00 16.80
N ARG A 103 16.75 17.00 16.74
CA ARG A 103 17.00 16.22 15.51
C ARG A 103 15.80 15.34 15.19
N ALA A 104 15.29 14.59 16.17
CA ALA A 104 14.11 13.74 15.98
C ALA A 104 12.86 14.55 15.62
N VAL A 105 12.69 15.72 16.22
CA VAL A 105 11.57 16.65 15.90
C VAL A 105 11.67 17.16 14.45
N ARG A 106 12.88 17.57 13.99
CA ARG A 106 13.09 17.98 12.59
C ARG A 106 12.79 16.87 11.59
N VAL A 107 13.25 15.64 11.86
CA VAL A 107 12.90 14.47 11.03
C VAL A 107 11.40 14.22 11.06
N GLY A 108 10.73 14.42 12.20
CA GLY A 108 9.27 14.33 12.31
C GLY A 108 8.54 15.34 11.43
N TYR A 109 8.99 16.60 11.38
CA TYR A 109 8.44 17.59 10.44
C TYR A 109 8.67 17.21 8.98
N ALA A 110 9.89 16.78 8.63
CA ALA A 110 10.21 16.33 7.27
C ALA A 110 9.33 15.14 6.86
N LEU A 111 9.14 14.17 7.75
CA LEU A 111 8.26 13.02 7.54
C LEU A 111 6.81 13.46 7.32
N PHE A 112 6.29 14.38 8.14
CA PHE A 112 4.92 14.87 7.99
C PHE A 112 4.71 15.58 6.65
N VAL A 113 5.65 16.43 6.23
CA VAL A 113 5.62 17.12 4.93
C VAL A 113 5.69 16.11 3.77
N ALA A 114 6.56 15.10 3.86
CA ALA A 114 6.64 14.05 2.84
C ALA A 114 5.33 13.25 2.74
N CYS A 115 4.69 12.92 3.87
CA CYS A 115 3.38 12.28 3.85
C CYS A 115 2.29 13.18 3.24
N LEU A 116 2.29 14.49 3.54
CA LEU A 116 1.38 15.44 2.90
C LEU A 116 1.57 15.46 1.39
N ALA A 117 2.82 15.42 0.90
CA ALA A 117 3.11 15.34 -0.51
C ALA A 117 2.52 14.07 -1.15
N VAL A 118 2.59 12.91 -0.48
CA VAL A 118 1.92 11.67 -0.95
C VAL A 118 0.40 11.87 -1.03
N LEU A 119 -0.23 12.43 -0.01
CA LEU A 119 -1.68 12.64 0.00
C LEU A 119 -2.12 13.63 -1.09
N ILE A 120 -1.42 14.75 -1.23
CA ILE A 120 -1.70 15.78 -2.24
C ILE A 120 -1.52 15.21 -3.65
N THR A 121 -0.41 14.52 -3.91
CA THR A 121 -0.17 13.90 -5.23
C THR A 121 -1.22 12.83 -5.54
N GLY A 122 -1.66 12.05 -4.55
CA GLY A 122 -2.74 11.08 -4.71
C GLY A 122 -4.07 11.74 -5.08
N LEU A 123 -4.43 12.83 -4.38
CA LEU A 123 -5.64 13.61 -4.69
C LEU A 123 -5.57 14.24 -6.08
N MET A 124 -4.41 14.76 -6.49
CA MET A 124 -4.20 15.35 -7.81
C MET A 124 -4.32 14.32 -8.95
N LEU A 125 -4.03 13.04 -8.70
CA LEU A 125 -4.19 11.98 -9.71
C LEU A 125 -5.65 11.52 -9.88
N MET A 126 -6.56 11.93 -9.00
CA MET A 126 -7.96 11.55 -9.09
C MET A 126 -8.64 12.21 -10.30
N ARG A 127 -9.24 11.39 -11.16
CA ARG A 127 -10.02 11.86 -12.31
C ARG A 127 -11.48 12.09 -11.92
N ILE A 128 -11.74 13.02 -11.01
CA ILE A 128 -13.09 13.35 -10.54
C ILE A 128 -13.36 14.83 -10.78
N GLY A 129 -14.31 15.13 -11.68
CA GLY A 129 -14.75 16.48 -11.99
C GLY A 129 -13.58 17.42 -12.34
N SER A 130 -13.35 18.42 -11.48
CA SER A 130 -12.34 19.48 -11.65
C SER A 130 -10.90 19.06 -11.30
N PHE A 131 -10.66 17.89 -10.71
CA PHE A 131 -9.32 17.42 -10.35
C PHE A 131 -8.55 16.73 -11.50
N ASP A 132 -9.10 16.72 -12.72
CA ASP A 132 -8.45 16.08 -13.86
C ASP A 132 -7.25 16.90 -14.38
N LEU A 133 -6.05 16.47 -14.02
CA LEU A 133 -4.79 16.93 -14.62
C LEU A 133 -4.70 16.50 -16.09
N ARG A 134 -5.18 17.39 -16.97
CA ARG A 134 -5.18 17.19 -18.43
C ARG A 134 -3.81 17.32 -19.07
N GLN A 135 -2.91 18.12 -18.50
CA GLN A 135 -1.56 18.31 -19.03
C GLN A 135 -0.72 17.04 -18.82
N PRO A 136 -0.26 16.36 -19.90
CA PRO A 136 0.41 15.06 -19.77
C PRO A 136 1.71 15.09 -18.97
N ALA A 137 2.51 16.15 -19.15
CA ALA A 137 3.79 16.31 -18.45
C ALA A 137 3.58 16.49 -16.94
N ALA A 138 2.65 17.36 -16.54
CA ALA A 138 2.31 17.58 -15.14
C ALA A 138 1.78 16.30 -14.48
N ARG A 139 0.90 15.57 -15.18
CA ARG A 139 0.37 14.30 -14.71
C ARG A 139 1.45 13.25 -14.51
N SER A 140 2.36 13.11 -15.48
CA SER A 140 3.49 12.16 -15.39
C SER A 140 4.38 12.48 -14.19
N LEU A 141 4.72 13.76 -14.00
CA LEU A 141 5.50 14.20 -12.85
C LEU A 141 4.81 13.85 -11.52
N VAL A 142 3.52 14.18 -11.38
CA VAL A 142 2.75 13.87 -10.16
C VAL A 142 2.66 12.36 -9.93
N TYR A 143 2.47 11.56 -10.97
CA TYR A 143 2.49 10.10 -10.89
C TYR A 143 3.82 9.58 -10.35
N TRP A 144 4.95 10.01 -10.91
CA TRP A 144 6.26 9.57 -10.45
C TRP A 144 6.56 10.04 -9.03
N MET A 145 6.14 11.25 -8.65
CA MET A 145 6.21 11.71 -7.26
C MET A 145 5.39 10.81 -6.33
N HIS A 146 4.15 10.46 -6.72
CA HIS A 146 3.29 9.61 -5.91
C HIS A 146 3.86 8.20 -5.72
N VAL A 147 4.62 7.70 -6.69
CA VAL A 147 5.32 6.40 -6.59
C VAL A 147 6.62 6.50 -5.77
N ALA A 148 7.40 7.56 -5.95
CA ALA A 148 8.73 7.69 -5.33
C ALA A 148 8.69 8.20 -3.88
N VAL A 149 7.84 9.17 -3.57
CA VAL A 149 7.77 9.80 -2.24
C VAL A 149 7.45 8.80 -1.12
N PRO A 150 6.58 7.78 -1.30
CA PRO A 150 6.37 6.73 -0.28
C PRO A 150 7.66 6.00 0.14
N LEU A 151 8.63 5.82 -0.76
CA LEU A 151 9.94 5.24 -0.41
C LEU A 151 10.72 6.15 0.52
N VAL A 152 10.69 7.46 0.24
CA VAL A 152 11.29 8.49 1.10
C VAL A 152 10.58 8.55 2.46
N VAL A 153 9.26 8.44 2.49
CA VAL A 153 8.47 8.36 3.72
C VAL A 153 8.87 7.14 4.56
N GLY A 154 9.02 5.97 3.94
CA GLY A 154 9.48 4.75 4.62
C GLY A 154 10.87 4.92 5.26
N TRP A 155 11.80 5.53 4.52
CA TRP A 155 13.14 5.86 5.00
C TRP A 155 13.12 6.87 6.16
N LEU A 156 12.40 7.99 6.01
CA LEU A 156 12.25 9.01 7.04
C LEU A 156 11.56 8.47 8.29
N TYR A 157 10.58 7.59 8.13
CA TYR A 157 9.93 6.91 9.25
C TYR A 157 10.91 6.02 10.01
N TRP A 158 11.77 5.28 9.32
CA TRP A 158 12.83 4.51 9.96
C TRP A 158 13.77 5.41 10.77
N LEU A 159 14.28 6.49 10.16
CA LEU A 159 15.15 7.46 10.85
C LEU A 159 14.46 8.13 12.05
N HIS A 160 13.20 8.51 11.91
CA HIS A 160 12.40 9.09 12.98
C HIS A 160 12.28 8.13 14.17
N ARG A 161 12.12 6.83 13.89
CA ARG A 161 11.91 5.80 14.90
C ARG A 161 13.19 5.32 15.58
N LEU A 162 14.38 5.59 15.03
CA LEU A 162 15.66 5.34 15.71
C LEU A 162 15.78 6.07 17.05
N ALA A 163 15.07 7.20 17.21
CA ALA A 163 15.03 7.96 18.46
C ALA A 163 14.01 7.42 19.50
N GLY A 164 13.22 6.39 19.14
CA GLY A 164 12.17 5.80 19.96
C GLY A 164 12.42 4.32 20.31
N PRO A 165 11.36 3.60 20.72
CA PRO A 165 11.45 2.17 21.00
C PRO A 165 11.84 1.37 19.74
N ARG A 166 12.70 0.37 19.92
CA ARG A 166 13.23 -0.45 18.82
C ARG A 166 12.12 -1.04 17.95
N ILE A 167 12.36 -1.04 16.64
CA ILE A 167 11.48 -1.68 15.66
C ILE A 167 11.53 -3.19 15.86
N LYS A 168 10.37 -3.81 16.06
CA LYS A 168 10.24 -5.26 16.12
C LYS A 168 10.19 -5.83 14.71
N TRP A 169 11.36 -5.99 14.09
CA TRP A 169 11.53 -6.43 12.69
C TRP A 169 10.81 -7.73 12.34
N ARG A 170 10.61 -8.63 13.30
CA ARG A 170 9.83 -9.87 13.12
C ARG A 170 8.44 -9.61 12.53
N TYR A 171 7.71 -8.62 13.03
CA TYR A 171 6.38 -8.31 12.49
C TYR A 171 6.43 -7.73 11.07
N GLY A 172 7.47 -6.96 10.75
CA GLY A 172 7.70 -6.47 9.39
C GLY A 172 7.98 -7.62 8.42
N ALA A 173 8.80 -8.59 8.83
CA ALA A 173 9.08 -9.79 8.06
C ALA A 173 7.82 -10.64 7.85
N TYR A 174 7.01 -10.88 8.89
CA TYR A 174 5.73 -11.59 8.75
C TYR A 174 4.77 -10.88 7.80
N TYR A 175 4.63 -9.56 7.94
CA TYR A 175 3.80 -8.76 7.03
C TYR A 175 4.27 -8.89 5.58
N LEU A 176 5.57 -8.71 5.31
CA LEU A 176 6.11 -8.84 3.96
C LEU A 176 5.95 -10.25 3.38
N ALA A 177 6.13 -11.29 4.20
CA ALA A 177 5.94 -12.67 3.77
C ALA A 177 4.48 -12.95 3.39
N VAL A 178 3.53 -12.54 4.23
CA VAL A 178 2.09 -12.73 3.97
C VAL A 178 1.66 -11.94 2.74
N VAL A 179 2.00 -10.66 2.67
CA VAL A 179 1.65 -9.81 1.53
C VAL A 179 2.31 -10.33 0.25
N GLY A 180 3.58 -10.73 0.30
CA GLY A 180 4.29 -11.31 -0.83
C GLY A 180 3.61 -12.58 -1.34
N ALA A 181 3.25 -13.51 -0.45
CA ALA A 181 2.55 -14.74 -0.82
C ALA A 181 1.18 -14.44 -1.46
N VAL A 182 0.39 -13.54 -0.88
CA VAL A 182 -0.92 -13.15 -1.39
C VAL A 182 -0.80 -12.48 -2.77
N VAL A 183 0.13 -11.53 -2.93
CA VAL A 183 0.35 -10.85 -4.21
C VAL A 183 0.83 -11.84 -5.28
N LEU A 184 1.76 -12.74 -4.95
CA LEU A 184 2.22 -13.77 -5.89
C LEU A 184 1.07 -14.70 -6.31
N ALA A 185 0.21 -15.11 -5.39
CA ALA A 185 -0.97 -15.90 -5.71
C ALA A 185 -1.92 -15.13 -6.64
N MET A 186 -2.21 -13.86 -6.35
CA MET A 186 -3.04 -13.01 -7.19
C MET A 186 -2.45 -12.83 -8.58
N VAL A 187 -1.14 -12.55 -8.70
CA VAL A 187 -0.42 -12.43 -9.96
C VAL A 187 -0.45 -13.74 -10.75
N GLY A 188 -0.24 -14.87 -10.08
CA GLY A 188 -0.34 -16.20 -10.68
C GLY A 188 -1.71 -16.47 -11.28
N LEU A 189 -2.78 -16.17 -10.54
CA LEU A 189 -4.16 -16.26 -11.03
C LEU A 189 -4.42 -15.30 -12.19
N HIS A 190 -3.90 -14.07 -12.11
CA HIS A 190 -4.03 -13.06 -13.14
C HIS A 190 -3.33 -13.47 -14.45
N SER A 191 -2.22 -14.18 -14.36
CA SER A 191 -1.45 -14.63 -15.52
C SER A 191 -2.10 -15.78 -16.30
N GLN A 192 -3.19 -16.35 -15.77
CA GLN A 192 -3.92 -17.46 -16.40
C GLN A 192 -5.17 -16.93 -17.10
N ASP A 193 -5.52 -17.53 -18.24
CA ASP A 193 -6.79 -17.24 -18.92
C ASP A 193 -7.85 -18.26 -18.47
N PRO A 194 -8.77 -17.89 -17.56
CA PRO A 194 -9.79 -18.82 -17.06
C PRO A 194 -10.72 -19.31 -18.17
N ARG A 195 -10.83 -18.59 -19.30
CA ARG A 195 -11.62 -19.04 -20.45
C ARG A 195 -11.05 -20.29 -21.10
N LYS A 196 -9.79 -20.63 -20.85
CA LYS A 196 -9.13 -21.83 -21.41
C LYS A 196 -9.26 -23.08 -20.53
N TRP A 197 -9.66 -22.94 -19.27
CA TRP A 197 -9.57 -24.04 -18.30
C TRP A 197 -10.52 -25.20 -18.58
N ASN A 198 -11.69 -24.93 -19.17
CA ASN A 198 -12.74 -25.92 -19.42
C ASN A 198 -13.16 -25.98 -20.91
N GLN A 199 -12.27 -25.65 -21.84
CA GLN A 199 -12.61 -25.75 -23.26
C GLN A 199 -12.54 -27.21 -23.73
N VAL A 200 -13.64 -27.69 -24.30
CA VAL A 200 -13.71 -29.00 -24.95
C VAL A 200 -13.34 -28.82 -26.42
N GLY A 201 -12.35 -29.57 -26.89
CA GLY A 201 -11.92 -29.59 -28.28
C GLY A 201 -12.04 -30.99 -28.89
N PRO A 202 -12.02 -31.09 -30.23
CA PRO A 202 -12.04 -32.38 -30.93
C PRO A 202 -10.76 -33.18 -30.65
N LYS A 203 -10.89 -34.50 -30.51
CA LYS A 203 -9.75 -35.39 -30.29
C LYS A 203 -8.84 -35.46 -31.52
N GLU A 204 -9.41 -35.35 -32.72
CA GLU A 204 -8.68 -35.35 -33.99
C GLU A 204 -8.07 -33.98 -34.34
N GLY A 205 -8.23 -32.97 -33.47
CA GLY A 205 -7.71 -31.62 -33.72
C GLY A 205 -8.33 -30.98 -34.96
N ARG A 206 -7.50 -30.42 -35.85
CA ARG A 206 -8.00 -29.72 -37.05
C ARG A 206 -8.74 -30.64 -38.04
N GLN A 207 -8.41 -31.93 -38.08
CA GLN A 207 -9.01 -32.87 -39.03
C GLN A 207 -10.52 -33.02 -38.80
N TYR A 208 -11.01 -32.81 -37.58
CA TYR A 208 -12.43 -32.83 -37.26
C TYR A 208 -13.24 -31.80 -38.08
N PHE A 209 -12.61 -30.71 -38.51
CA PHE A 209 -13.28 -29.63 -39.23
C PHE A 209 -13.13 -29.73 -40.76
N GLU A 210 -12.52 -30.79 -41.29
CA GLU A 210 -12.43 -30.99 -42.74
C GLU A 210 -13.77 -31.52 -43.30
N PRO A 211 -14.20 -31.09 -44.51
CA PRO A 211 -13.53 -30.18 -45.44
C PRO A 211 -13.88 -28.69 -45.24
N SER A 212 -14.76 -28.35 -44.29
CA SER A 212 -15.25 -26.97 -44.14
C SER A 212 -14.18 -26.01 -43.63
N LEU A 213 -13.15 -26.52 -42.95
CA LEU A 213 -12.03 -25.80 -42.33
C LEU A 213 -12.49 -24.70 -41.35
N ALA A 214 -13.76 -24.73 -40.94
CA ALA A 214 -14.35 -23.74 -40.05
C ALA A 214 -13.90 -24.00 -38.61
N ILE A 215 -12.93 -23.24 -38.13
CA ILE A 215 -12.37 -23.37 -36.78
C ILE A 215 -12.52 -22.08 -35.98
N THR A 216 -12.63 -22.22 -34.66
CA THR A 216 -12.52 -21.08 -33.75
C THR A 216 -11.06 -20.63 -33.63
N ALA A 217 -10.83 -19.41 -33.13
CA ALA A 217 -9.48 -18.90 -32.90
C ALA A 217 -8.64 -19.78 -31.93
N SER A 218 -9.30 -20.55 -31.06
CA SER A 218 -8.65 -21.51 -30.16
C SER A 218 -8.54 -22.93 -30.74
N GLY A 219 -9.24 -23.23 -31.84
CA GLY A 219 -9.37 -24.58 -32.39
C GLY A 219 -10.26 -25.52 -31.56
N ASN A 220 -10.97 -24.98 -30.55
CA ASN A 220 -11.88 -25.72 -29.68
C ASN A 220 -13.35 -25.51 -30.09
N PHE A 221 -14.26 -26.31 -29.54
CA PHE A 221 -15.69 -26.16 -29.80
C PHE A 221 -16.27 -24.88 -29.18
N ILE A 222 -17.32 -24.35 -29.80
CA ILE A 222 -18.14 -23.28 -29.22
C ILE A 222 -19.19 -23.96 -28.33
N PRO A 223 -19.29 -23.59 -27.03
CA PRO A 223 -20.31 -24.15 -26.15
C PRO A 223 -21.73 -23.90 -26.70
N PRO A 224 -22.62 -24.91 -26.71
CA PRO A 224 -23.99 -24.76 -27.21
C PRO A 224 -24.74 -23.60 -26.52
N GLU A 225 -24.57 -23.45 -25.21
CA GLU A 225 -25.18 -22.36 -24.45
C GLU A 225 -24.75 -20.96 -24.92
N THR A 226 -23.57 -20.82 -25.55
CA THR A 226 -23.12 -19.53 -26.11
C THR A 226 -23.79 -19.23 -27.46
N LEU A 227 -24.15 -20.27 -28.23
CA LEU A 227 -24.88 -20.12 -29.50
C LEU A 227 -26.39 -19.94 -29.28
N MET A 228 -26.91 -20.41 -28.15
CA MET A 228 -28.35 -20.41 -27.82
C MET A 228 -28.71 -19.32 -26.78
N MET A 229 -28.05 -18.16 -26.80
CA MET A 229 -28.34 -17.04 -25.89
C MET A 229 -29.52 -16.16 -26.36
N ASP A 230 -30.65 -16.77 -26.73
CA ASP A 230 -31.83 -16.05 -27.25
C ASP A 230 -32.34 -15.01 -26.23
N SER A 231 -32.25 -15.31 -24.93
CA SER A 231 -32.68 -14.41 -23.86
C SER A 231 -31.81 -13.16 -23.68
N TYR A 232 -30.61 -13.10 -24.25
CA TYR A 232 -29.76 -11.91 -24.22
C TYR A 232 -30.18 -10.88 -25.29
N CYS A 233 -30.89 -11.32 -26.32
CA CYS A 233 -31.32 -10.51 -27.46
C CYS A 233 -32.77 -10.00 -27.36
N LEU A 234 -33.49 -10.35 -26.28
CA LEU A 234 -34.84 -9.87 -25.96
C LEU A 234 -34.78 -8.69 -24.97
#